data_AF-A0A9D7JQ37-F1
#
_entry.id   AF-A0A9D7JQ37-F1
#
_cell.length_a   1.000
_cell.length_b   1.000
_cell.length_c   1.000
_cell.angle_alpha   90.00
_cell.angle_beta   90.00
_cell.angle_gamma   90.00
#
_symmetry.space_group_name_H-M   'P 1'
#
loop_
_entity.id
_entity.type
_entity.pdbx_description
1 polymer ?
#
loop_
_entity_poly.entity_id
_entity_poly.type
_entity_poly.pdbx_seq_one_letter_code
_entity_poly.pdbx_strand_id
1 'polypeptide(L)'
;MIRNKSIDPGQLNSPLKNAAYLTQQITLPYQDNMITFEFAALDYTAPYKNQYKYRMEGFDHDWVNSGYFHSATYTNLDPGTYTFKALGSNKDGIWSEQSASVLLTIIPPWYMTWWFKSLIACLVCLSAYAFYRYRLNQTLKLMAIRNRIATDLHDEIGSNLSNIAIFSEVAQQKSDDNNELLKKISTYTQTSMDAMNDIVWMVNTRNDRFENIINRMRQLAGEVLETKGYSVHLSIDERINSYSLNMEERKNFYLIYKEAINNIAKYAWGKDVWITMEAHHDLLTLIIKDNGIGFDPKTITNGNGLLNLRSRANALKGQFHIQTSPGKGTEIKLNFKV
;
A
#
# COMPACT_ATOMS: atom_id res chain seq x y z
N MET A 1 -45.67 18.06 25.66
CA MET A 1 -44.35 18.69 25.43
C MET A 1 -43.40 17.70 24.76
N ILE A 2 -42.43 18.17 23.97
CA ILE A 2 -41.32 17.36 23.43
C ILE A 2 -40.02 18.08 23.75
N ARG A 3 -39.03 17.37 24.31
CA ARG A 3 -37.73 17.94 24.75
C ARG A 3 -37.89 19.20 25.62
N ASN A 4 -38.83 19.16 26.56
CA ASN A 4 -39.18 20.27 27.47
C ASN A 4 -39.63 21.56 26.77
N LYS A 5 -40.12 21.47 25.53
CA LYS A 5 -40.77 22.58 24.82
C LYS A 5 -42.26 22.28 24.62
N SER A 6 -43.10 23.28 24.87
CA SER A 6 -44.51 23.22 24.47
C SER A 6 -44.60 23.18 22.95
N ILE A 7 -45.57 22.44 22.43
CA ILE A 7 -45.82 22.32 21.01
C ILE A 7 -47.25 22.76 20.75
N ASP A 8 -47.38 23.82 19.98
CA ASP A 8 -48.69 24.29 19.53
C ASP A 8 -49.07 23.63 18.20
N PRO A 9 -50.36 23.28 18.01
CA PRO A 9 -50.84 22.74 16.75
C PRO A 9 -50.73 23.79 15.63
N GLY A 10 -50.37 23.34 14.43
CA GLY A 10 -50.37 24.20 13.22
C GLY A 10 -49.16 25.12 13.05
N GLN A 11 -48.15 25.07 13.93
CA GLN A 11 -46.85 25.73 13.68
C GLN A 11 -46.02 24.98 12.62
N LEU A 12 -45.16 25.70 11.90
CA LEU A 12 -44.23 25.12 10.93
C LEU A 12 -43.31 24.09 11.63
N ASN A 13 -43.28 22.85 11.14
CA ASN A 13 -42.59 21.69 11.73
C ASN A 13 -43.18 21.16 13.06
N SER A 14 -44.40 21.56 13.42
CA SER A 14 -45.11 20.93 14.54
C SER A 14 -45.52 19.49 14.17
N PRO A 15 -45.22 18.48 15.02
CA PRO A 15 -45.73 17.12 14.84
C PRO A 15 -47.24 17.02 15.10
N LEU A 16 -47.87 18.08 15.63
CA LEU A 16 -49.30 18.16 15.88
C LEU A 16 -50.02 18.90 14.76
N LYS A 17 -50.83 18.17 13.99
CA LYS A 17 -51.69 18.73 12.93
C LYS A 17 -52.98 19.33 13.48
N ASN A 18 -53.52 18.75 14.55
CA ASN A 18 -54.72 19.20 15.26
C ASN A 18 -54.36 19.49 16.72
N ALA A 19 -55.27 20.10 17.46
CA ALA A 19 -55.13 20.24 18.90
C ALA A 19 -54.80 18.89 19.57
N ALA A 20 -54.01 18.91 20.63
CA ALA A 20 -53.49 17.68 21.26
C ALA A 20 -54.61 16.70 21.65
N TYR A 21 -55.76 17.20 22.12
CA TYR A 21 -56.93 16.39 22.51
C TYR A 21 -57.71 15.78 21.32
N LEU A 22 -57.45 16.22 20.08
CA LEU A 22 -58.05 15.67 18.85
C LEU A 22 -57.07 14.78 18.07
N THR A 23 -55.83 14.67 18.55
CA THR A 23 -54.76 13.98 17.83
C THR A 23 -54.72 12.52 18.26
N GLN A 24 -55.09 11.62 17.33
CA GLN A 24 -55.11 10.17 17.59
C GLN A 24 -53.75 9.51 17.33
N GLN A 25 -52.89 10.13 16.50
CA GLN A 25 -51.57 9.60 16.15
C GLN A 25 -50.53 10.71 16.08
N ILE A 26 -49.36 10.46 16.68
CA ILE A 26 -48.19 11.33 16.67
C ILE A 26 -47.01 10.52 16.14
N THR A 27 -46.32 11.06 15.15
CA THR A 27 -45.10 10.45 14.59
C THR A 27 -43.92 11.37 14.85
N LEU A 28 -42.88 10.85 15.49
CA LEU A 28 -41.69 11.62 15.88
C LEU A 28 -40.41 10.99 15.32
N PRO A 29 -39.40 11.81 14.98
CA PRO A 29 -38.06 11.30 14.69
C PRO A 29 -37.42 10.75 15.96
N TYR A 30 -36.50 9.78 15.83
CA TYR A 30 -35.72 9.23 16.95
C TYR A 30 -35.01 10.29 17.83
N GLN A 31 -34.71 11.47 17.28
CA GLN A 31 -34.06 12.57 18.01
C GLN A 31 -34.97 13.24 19.06
N ASP A 32 -36.28 13.03 18.95
CA ASP A 32 -37.31 13.61 19.82
C ASP A 32 -37.89 12.54 20.77
N ASN A 33 -37.01 11.73 21.36
CA ASN A 33 -37.35 10.57 22.20
C ASN A 33 -37.65 10.92 23.68
N MET A 34 -37.84 12.21 24.00
CA MET A 34 -38.29 12.69 25.31
C MET A 34 -39.62 13.42 25.15
N ILE A 35 -40.68 12.81 25.68
CA ILE A 35 -42.06 13.25 25.48
C ILE A 35 -42.75 13.33 26.83
N THR A 36 -43.46 14.43 27.06
CA THR A 36 -44.36 14.56 28.21
C THR A 36 -45.79 14.66 27.74
N PHE A 37 -46.61 13.74 28.20
CA PHE A 37 -48.06 13.73 28.03
C PHE A 37 -48.69 14.45 29.21
N GLU A 38 -49.60 15.38 28.92
CA GLU A 38 -50.47 16.01 29.90
C GLU A 38 -51.90 15.57 29.62
N PHE A 39 -52.65 15.25 30.65
CA PHE A 39 -54.01 14.73 30.56
C PHE A 39 -54.90 15.40 31.61
N ALA A 40 -56.20 15.35 31.41
CA ALA A 40 -57.16 15.94 32.35
C ALA A 40 -58.44 15.11 32.40
N ALA A 41 -59.15 15.19 33.52
CA ALA A 41 -60.45 14.56 33.69
C ALA A 41 -61.52 15.63 33.46
N LEU A 42 -62.63 15.25 32.83
CA LEU A 42 -63.72 16.19 32.50
C LEU A 42 -64.64 16.51 33.70
N ASP A 43 -64.24 16.18 34.93
CA ASP A 43 -64.93 16.57 36.18
C ASP A 43 -64.34 17.87 36.75
N TYR A 44 -65.12 18.95 36.64
CA TYR A 44 -64.74 20.29 37.08
C TYR A 44 -65.26 20.66 38.49
N THR A 45 -65.98 19.77 39.16
CA THR A 45 -66.65 20.09 40.43
C THR A 45 -65.68 20.20 41.61
N ALA A 46 -64.62 19.37 41.62
CA ALA A 46 -63.49 19.47 42.53
C ALA A 46 -62.21 18.95 41.87
N PRO A 47 -61.61 19.69 40.91
CA PRO A 47 -60.53 19.20 40.06
C PRO A 47 -59.29 18.70 40.83
N TYR A 48 -59.02 19.28 41.99
CA TYR A 48 -57.91 18.90 42.87
C TYR A 48 -58.10 17.55 43.58
N LYS A 49 -59.31 16.97 43.51
CA LYS A 49 -59.61 15.62 44.05
C LYS A 49 -59.55 14.53 42.98
N ASN A 50 -59.46 14.89 41.70
CA ASN A 50 -59.36 13.92 40.62
C ASN A 50 -58.02 13.18 40.72
N GLN A 51 -58.08 11.86 40.60
CA GLN A 51 -56.90 11.00 40.53
C GLN A 51 -56.69 10.52 39.10
N TYR A 52 -55.45 10.17 38.77
CA TYR A 52 -55.09 9.73 37.44
C TYR A 52 -54.26 8.45 37.45
N LYS A 53 -54.44 7.66 36.39
CA LYS A 53 -53.61 6.51 36.06
C LYS A 53 -53.22 6.59 34.59
N TYR A 54 -52.02 6.18 34.27
CA TYR A 54 -51.56 6.14 32.88
C TYR A 54 -50.74 4.88 32.60
N ARG A 55 -50.59 4.56 31.31
CA ARG A 55 -49.77 3.46 30.84
C ARG A 55 -49.33 3.70 29.39
N MET A 56 -48.08 3.37 29.07
CA MET A 56 -47.58 3.27 27.70
C MET A 56 -47.48 1.80 27.29
N GLU A 57 -48.38 1.35 26.43
CA GLU A 57 -48.29 0.00 25.87
C GLU A 57 -47.03 -0.12 24.99
N GLY A 58 -46.24 -1.16 25.23
CA GLY A 58 -44.91 -1.34 24.61
C GLY A 58 -43.75 -0.79 25.45
N PHE A 59 -44.02 -0.13 26.59
CA PHE A 59 -43.00 0.35 27.53
C PHE A 59 -43.32 -0.02 28.99
N ASP A 60 -44.54 0.28 29.46
CA ASP A 60 -44.99 -0.01 30.82
C ASP A 60 -45.64 -1.41 30.93
N HIS A 61 -45.24 -2.17 31.95
CA HIS A 61 -45.82 -3.48 32.26
C HIS A 61 -47.24 -3.39 32.83
N ASP A 62 -47.49 -2.43 33.73
CA ASP A 62 -48.78 -2.21 34.41
C ASP A 62 -49.18 -0.73 34.41
N TRP A 63 -50.40 -0.42 34.87
CA TRP A 63 -50.86 0.96 35.05
C TRP A 63 -50.07 1.66 36.16
N VAL A 64 -49.54 2.84 35.85
CA VAL A 64 -48.87 3.72 36.81
C VAL A 64 -49.92 4.64 37.44
N ASN A 65 -50.00 4.65 38.77
CA ASN A 65 -50.88 5.55 39.51
C ASN A 65 -50.13 6.86 39.80
N SER A 66 -50.60 7.96 39.21
CA SER A 66 -50.02 9.30 39.39
C SER A 66 -50.69 10.12 40.49
N GLY A 67 -51.67 9.55 41.21
CA GLY A 67 -52.44 10.29 42.21
C GLY A 67 -53.05 11.54 41.58
N TYR A 68 -52.74 12.72 42.12
CA TYR A 68 -53.24 14.01 41.62
C TYR A 68 -52.41 14.60 40.46
N PHE A 69 -51.26 14.01 40.14
CA PHE A 69 -50.43 14.48 39.03
C PHE A 69 -51.04 14.06 37.69
N HIS A 70 -51.04 14.99 36.75
CA HIS A 70 -51.73 14.87 35.48
C HIS A 70 -50.77 14.94 34.28
N SER A 71 -49.49 14.61 34.52
CA SER A 71 -48.42 14.61 33.53
C SER A 71 -47.57 13.34 33.65
N ALA A 72 -47.17 12.76 32.52
CA ALA A 72 -46.26 11.63 32.45
C ALA A 72 -45.14 11.89 31.44
N THR A 73 -43.88 11.75 31.87
CA THR A 73 -42.70 11.95 31.02
C THR A 73 -42.03 10.61 30.70
N TYR A 74 -41.90 10.31 29.41
CA TYR A 74 -41.13 9.18 28.91
C TYR A 74 -39.85 9.67 28.25
N THR A 75 -38.73 9.05 28.61
CA THR A 75 -37.40 9.36 28.10
C THR A 75 -36.81 8.16 27.37
N ASN A 76 -36.04 8.41 26.32
CA ASN A 76 -35.28 7.39 25.61
C ASN A 76 -36.15 6.24 25.07
N LEU A 77 -37.31 6.58 24.52
CA LEU A 77 -38.14 5.60 23.81
C LEU A 77 -37.43 5.13 22.53
N ASP A 78 -37.31 3.82 22.37
CA ASP A 78 -36.70 3.19 21.21
C ASP A 78 -37.57 3.38 19.94
N PRO A 79 -37.02 3.22 18.73
CA PRO A 79 -37.83 3.22 17.52
C PRO A 79 -38.88 2.11 17.54
N GLY A 80 -40.15 2.49 17.36
CA GLY A 80 -41.27 1.56 17.49
C GLY A 80 -42.61 2.27 17.54
N THR A 81 -43.64 1.47 17.80
CA THR A 81 -45.02 1.95 17.94
C THR A 81 -45.48 1.69 19.37
N TYR A 82 -45.99 2.73 20.01
CA TYR A 82 -46.45 2.74 21.40
C TYR A 82 -47.86 3.31 21.48
N THR A 83 -48.64 2.89 22.46
CA THR A 83 -49.97 3.47 22.72
C THR A 83 -50.01 4.05 24.12
N PHE A 84 -50.08 5.37 24.23
CA PHE A 84 -50.28 6.02 25.52
C PHE A 84 -51.75 5.94 25.89
N LYS A 85 -52.05 5.56 27.14
CA LYS A 85 -53.40 5.50 27.70
C LYS A 85 -53.44 6.23 29.04
N ALA A 86 -54.50 7.00 29.27
CA ALA A 86 -54.75 7.67 30.54
C ALA A 86 -56.21 7.49 31.00
N LEU A 87 -56.38 7.31 32.30
CA LEU A 87 -57.65 7.21 33.02
C LEU A 87 -57.70 8.31 34.08
N GLY A 88 -58.86 8.94 34.22
CA GLY A 88 -59.13 9.91 35.28
C GLY A 88 -60.23 9.39 36.20
N SER A 89 -60.16 9.75 37.48
CA SER A 89 -61.27 9.57 38.42
C SER A 89 -62.07 10.87 38.56
N ASN A 90 -63.33 10.75 38.97
CA ASN A 90 -64.12 11.88 39.45
C ASN A 90 -63.79 12.20 40.93
N LYS A 91 -64.46 13.22 41.48
CA LYS A 91 -64.32 13.65 42.90
C LYS A 91 -64.59 12.55 43.95
N ASP A 92 -65.32 11.51 43.58
CA ASP A 92 -65.75 10.40 44.44
C ASP A 92 -64.81 9.17 44.28
N GLY A 93 -63.73 9.30 43.51
CA GLY A 93 -62.73 8.25 43.28
C GLY A 93 -63.16 7.18 42.28
N ILE A 94 -64.25 7.42 41.53
CA ILE A 94 -64.73 6.50 40.50
C ILE A 94 -63.95 6.76 39.21
N TRP A 95 -63.26 5.72 38.71
CA TRP A 95 -62.47 5.76 37.49
C TRP A 95 -63.34 5.80 36.23
N SER A 96 -62.90 6.50 35.19
CA SER A 96 -63.56 6.51 33.88
C SER A 96 -63.60 5.11 33.26
N GLU A 97 -64.73 4.75 32.65
CA GLU A 97 -64.89 3.46 31.95
C GLU A 97 -64.04 3.39 30.67
N GLN A 98 -63.82 4.53 30.02
CA GLN A 98 -63.00 4.65 28.82
C GLN A 98 -61.69 5.38 29.15
N SER A 99 -60.57 4.86 28.65
CA SER A 99 -59.28 5.53 28.67
C SER A 99 -59.11 6.43 27.46
N ALA A 100 -58.59 7.64 27.66
CA ALA A 100 -58.06 8.43 26.55
C ALA A 100 -56.80 7.75 25.99
N SER A 101 -56.66 7.66 24.67
CA SER A 101 -55.53 7.01 24.03
C SER A 101 -54.94 7.81 22.87
N VAL A 102 -53.61 7.73 22.71
CA VAL A 102 -52.86 8.33 21.60
C VAL A 102 -51.82 7.33 21.11
N LEU A 103 -51.78 7.09 19.80
CA LEU A 103 -50.78 6.27 19.14
C LEU A 103 -49.51 7.09 18.90
N LEU A 104 -48.37 6.64 19.41
CA LEU A 104 -47.06 7.25 19.23
C LEU A 104 -46.18 6.35 18.35
N THR A 105 -45.62 6.88 17.27
CA THR A 105 -44.66 6.17 16.41
C THR A 105 -43.33 6.90 16.39
N ILE A 106 -42.25 6.22 16.78
CA ILE A 106 -40.88 6.75 16.74
C ILE A 106 -40.15 6.14 15.55
N ILE A 107 -39.80 6.98 14.57
CA ILE A 107 -39.15 6.54 13.33
C ILE A 107 -37.67 6.22 13.61
N PRO A 108 -37.15 5.04 13.18
CA PRO A 108 -35.75 4.70 13.36
C PRO A 108 -34.81 5.63 12.57
N PRO A 109 -33.58 5.85 13.07
CA PRO A 109 -32.60 6.65 12.36
C PRO A 109 -32.16 5.98 11.04
N TRP A 110 -31.79 6.78 10.05
CA TRP A 110 -31.47 6.31 8.70
C TRP A 110 -30.36 5.24 8.67
N TYR A 111 -29.38 5.30 9.57
CA TYR A 111 -28.28 4.32 9.65
C TYR A 111 -28.69 2.95 10.22
N MET A 112 -29.89 2.82 10.80
CA MET A 112 -30.42 1.53 11.25
C MET A 112 -31.21 0.79 10.16
N THR A 113 -31.52 1.47 9.06
CA THR A 113 -32.32 0.91 7.96
C THR A 113 -31.55 -0.15 7.16
N TRP A 114 -32.29 -1.08 6.53
CA TRP A 114 -31.69 -2.18 5.78
C TRP A 114 -30.84 -1.69 4.60
N TRP A 115 -31.33 -0.71 3.84
CA TRP A 115 -30.60 -0.20 2.68
C TRP A 115 -29.22 0.36 3.06
N PHE A 116 -29.11 1.02 4.22
CA PHE A 116 -27.84 1.56 4.70
C PHE A 116 -26.89 0.44 5.13
N LYS A 117 -27.39 -0.59 5.83
CA LYS A 117 -26.61 -1.79 6.15
C LYS A 117 -26.11 -2.49 4.88
N SER A 118 -26.95 -2.59 3.84
CA SER A 118 -26.56 -3.12 2.53
C SER A 118 -25.49 -2.27 1.85
N LEU A 119 -25.58 -0.95 1.94
CA LEU A 119 -24.57 -0.03 1.40
C LEU A 119 -23.22 -0.22 2.09
N ILE A 120 -23.19 -0.33 3.41
CA ILE A 120 -21.97 -0.63 4.17
C ILE A 120 -21.40 -1.99 3.75
N ALA A 121 -22.24 -3.03 3.68
CA ALA A 121 -21.79 -4.36 3.25
C ALA A 121 -21.18 -4.33 1.84
N CYS A 122 -21.80 -3.61 0.91
CA CYS A 122 -21.29 -3.41 -0.44
C CYS A 122 -19.93 -2.69 -0.43
N LEU A 123 -19.79 -1.61 0.36
CA LEU A 123 -18.53 -0.87 0.51
C LEU A 123 -17.41 -1.77 1.05
N VAL A 124 -17.70 -2.59 2.06
CA VAL A 124 -16.75 -3.56 2.63
C VAL A 124 -16.33 -4.57 1.57
N CYS A 125 -17.27 -5.17 0.84
CA CYS A 125 -16.98 -6.10 -0.25
C CYS A 125 -16.13 -5.46 -1.37
N LEU A 126 -16.44 -4.22 -1.76
CA LEU A 126 -15.69 -3.50 -2.78
C LEU A 126 -14.27 -3.19 -2.31
N SER A 127 -14.10 -2.78 -1.05
CA SER A 127 -12.78 -2.53 -0.46
C SER A 127 -11.93 -3.80 -0.40
N ALA A 128 -12.53 -4.93 0.00
CA ALA A 128 -11.88 -6.23 0.03
C ALA A 128 -11.49 -6.69 -1.38
N TYR A 129 -12.38 -6.50 -2.36
CA TYR A 129 -12.11 -6.80 -3.76
C TYR A 129 -10.99 -5.92 -4.32
N ALA A 130 -10.99 -4.62 -4.05
CA ALA A 130 -9.95 -3.70 -4.46
C ALA A 130 -8.59 -4.08 -3.84
N PHE A 131 -8.56 -4.43 -2.56
CA PHE A 131 -7.35 -4.91 -1.88
C PHE A 131 -6.85 -6.23 -2.49
N TYR A 132 -7.74 -7.18 -2.75
CA TYR A 132 -7.42 -8.44 -3.43
C TYR A 132 -6.82 -8.18 -4.82
N ARG A 133 -7.46 -7.34 -5.63
CA ARG A 133 -6.98 -6.94 -6.97
C ARG A 133 -5.62 -6.25 -6.92
N TYR A 134 -5.42 -5.38 -5.93
CA TYR A 134 -4.13 -4.73 -5.71
C TYR A 134 -3.03 -5.76 -5.42
N ARG A 135 -3.27 -6.69 -4.48
CA ARG A 135 -2.32 -7.76 -4.14
C ARG A 135 -2.01 -8.65 -5.36
N LEU A 136 -3.03 -9.05 -6.11
CA LEU A 136 -2.88 -9.88 -7.32
C LEU A 136 -1.98 -9.20 -8.35
N ASN A 137 -2.21 -7.91 -8.62
CA ASN A 137 -1.41 -7.15 -9.58
C ASN A 137 0.06 -7.03 -9.15
N GLN A 138 0.36 -6.90 -7.85
CA GLN A 138 1.75 -6.88 -7.37
C GLN A 138 2.44 -8.22 -7.59
N THR A 139 1.76 -9.32 -7.28
CA THR A 139 2.29 -10.67 -7.53
C THR A 139 2.55 -10.91 -9.01
N LEU A 140 1.62 -10.51 -9.89
CA LEU A 140 1.78 -10.64 -11.34
C LEU A 140 2.96 -9.81 -11.88
N LYS A 141 3.17 -8.59 -11.39
CA LYS A 141 4.34 -7.78 -11.75
C LYS A 141 5.65 -8.47 -11.37
N LEU A 142 5.72 -9.02 -10.16
CA LEU A 142 6.91 -9.74 -9.70
C LEU A 142 7.17 -11.00 -10.53
N MET A 143 6.11 -11.76 -10.86
CA MET A 143 6.21 -12.93 -11.74
C MET A 143 6.66 -12.55 -13.15
N ALA A 144 6.15 -11.45 -13.71
CA ALA A 144 6.55 -10.97 -15.03
C ALA A 144 8.04 -10.59 -15.07
N ILE A 145 8.55 -9.93 -14.03
CA ILE A 145 9.99 -9.62 -13.92
C ILE A 145 10.81 -10.91 -13.84
N ARG A 146 10.42 -11.88 -13.01
CA ARG A 146 11.12 -13.17 -12.90
C ARG A 146 11.13 -13.94 -14.22
N ASN A 147 10.00 -13.99 -14.91
CA ASN A 147 9.91 -14.64 -16.22
C ASN A 147 10.77 -13.94 -17.27
N ARG A 148 10.78 -12.60 -17.31
CA ARG A 148 11.66 -11.85 -18.22
C ARG A 148 13.13 -12.21 -17.99
N ILE A 149 13.57 -12.29 -16.74
CA ILE A 149 14.95 -12.68 -16.41
C ILE A 149 15.24 -14.14 -16.80
N ALA A 150 14.28 -15.05 -16.60
CA ALA A 150 14.42 -16.43 -17.05
C ALA A 150 14.51 -16.55 -18.58
N THR A 151 13.79 -15.70 -19.32
CA THR A 151 13.90 -15.60 -20.78
C THR A 151 15.26 -15.03 -21.19
N ASP A 152 15.71 -13.91 -20.59
CA ASP A 152 17.05 -13.35 -20.82
C ASP A 152 18.15 -14.42 -20.61
N LEU A 153 18.00 -15.23 -19.55
CA LEU A 153 18.88 -16.36 -19.27
C LEU A 153 18.85 -17.43 -20.37
N HIS A 154 17.65 -17.82 -20.83
CA HIS A 154 17.51 -18.80 -21.90
C HIS A 154 18.19 -18.33 -23.18
N ASP A 155 18.07 -17.05 -23.51
CA ASP A 155 18.65 -16.46 -24.71
C ASP A 155 20.20 -16.38 -24.61
N GLU A 156 20.73 -15.88 -23.48
CA GLU A 156 22.19 -15.79 -23.26
C GLU A 156 22.86 -17.18 -23.21
N ILE A 157 22.28 -18.14 -22.48
CA ILE A 157 22.80 -19.51 -22.42
C ILE A 157 22.63 -20.20 -23.78
N GLY A 158 21.48 -20.04 -24.42
CA GLY A 158 21.18 -20.66 -25.72
C GLY A 158 22.20 -20.27 -26.78
N SER A 159 22.50 -18.97 -26.90
CA SER A 159 23.49 -18.47 -27.86
C SER A 159 24.88 -19.04 -27.62
N ASN A 160 25.34 -19.08 -26.36
CA ASN A 160 26.67 -19.61 -26.04
C ASN A 160 26.76 -21.14 -26.19
N LEU A 161 25.71 -21.89 -25.85
CA LEU A 161 25.65 -23.33 -26.08
C LEU A 161 25.67 -23.66 -27.58
N SER A 162 24.97 -22.89 -28.41
CA SER A 162 25.07 -23.01 -29.88
C SER A 162 26.49 -22.76 -30.37
N ASN A 163 27.18 -21.74 -29.84
CA ASN A 163 28.59 -21.50 -30.18
C ASN A 163 29.48 -22.67 -29.76
N ILE A 164 29.29 -23.24 -28.57
CA ILE A 164 30.02 -24.43 -28.10
C ILE A 164 29.78 -25.62 -29.03
N ALA A 165 28.54 -25.86 -29.45
CA ALA A 165 28.20 -26.95 -30.36
C ALA A 165 28.91 -26.77 -31.72
N ILE A 166 28.85 -25.57 -32.31
CA ILE A 166 29.51 -25.25 -33.59
C ILE A 166 31.03 -25.42 -33.48
N PHE A 167 31.67 -24.86 -32.45
CA PHE A 167 33.12 -24.98 -32.30
C PHE A 167 33.54 -26.42 -31.98
N SER A 168 32.73 -27.18 -31.26
CA SER A 168 32.97 -28.60 -30.99
C SER A 168 32.87 -29.44 -32.27
N GLU A 169 31.93 -29.13 -33.15
CA GLU A 169 31.78 -29.78 -34.44
C GLU A 169 32.92 -29.44 -35.41
N VAL A 170 33.34 -28.16 -35.45
CA VAL A 170 34.49 -27.73 -36.24
C VAL A 170 35.80 -28.33 -35.72
N ALA A 171 35.96 -28.48 -34.41
CA ALA A 171 37.11 -29.16 -33.80
C ALA A 171 37.15 -30.66 -34.17
N GLN A 172 36.00 -31.33 -34.17
CA GLN A 172 35.92 -32.74 -34.58
C GLN A 172 36.25 -32.96 -36.07
N GLN A 173 36.11 -31.94 -36.92
CA GLN A 173 36.40 -32.03 -38.36
C GLN A 173 37.84 -31.64 -38.77
N LYS A 174 38.61 -30.96 -37.91
CA LYS A 174 39.98 -30.49 -38.23
C LYS A 174 41.02 -30.99 -37.22
N SER A 175 41.96 -31.81 -37.67
CA SER A 175 42.96 -32.48 -36.81
C SER A 175 44.11 -31.58 -36.33
N ASP A 176 44.42 -30.48 -37.03
CA ASP A 176 45.69 -29.73 -36.83
C ASP A 176 45.58 -28.47 -35.94
N ASP A 177 44.38 -27.99 -35.58
CA ASP A 177 44.23 -26.76 -34.76
C ASP A 177 43.16 -26.89 -33.66
N ASN A 178 43.12 -28.07 -33.04
CA ASN A 178 42.16 -28.39 -31.97
C ASN A 178 42.36 -27.53 -30.71
N ASN A 179 43.56 -27.02 -30.48
CA ASN A 179 43.87 -26.33 -29.23
C ASN A 179 43.25 -24.93 -29.16
N GLU A 180 43.19 -24.19 -30.27
CA GLU A 180 42.52 -22.88 -30.31
C GLU A 180 40.99 -23.03 -30.18
N LEU A 181 40.40 -24.04 -30.83
CA LEU A 181 38.96 -24.30 -30.77
C LEU A 181 38.53 -24.79 -29.39
N LEU A 182 39.28 -25.69 -28.76
CA LEU A 182 39.02 -26.12 -27.37
C LEU A 182 39.16 -24.95 -26.39
N LYS A 183 40.12 -24.04 -26.60
CA LYS A 183 40.25 -22.82 -25.80
C LYS A 183 39.05 -21.88 -25.99
N LYS A 184 38.54 -21.73 -27.21
CA LYS A 184 37.31 -20.96 -27.49
C LYS A 184 36.10 -21.60 -26.80
N ILE A 185 35.91 -22.91 -26.92
CA ILE A 185 34.84 -23.65 -26.22
C ILE A 185 34.93 -23.41 -24.70
N SER A 186 36.11 -23.62 -24.11
CA SER A 186 36.34 -23.38 -22.68
C SER A 186 36.02 -21.94 -22.28
N THR A 187 36.41 -20.96 -23.10
CA THR A 187 36.13 -19.54 -22.86
C THR A 187 34.63 -19.23 -22.92
N TYR A 188 33.90 -19.73 -23.92
CA TYR A 188 32.45 -19.52 -24.04
C TYR A 188 31.67 -20.26 -22.94
N THR A 189 32.09 -21.45 -22.54
CA THR A 189 31.52 -22.17 -21.40
C THR A 189 31.70 -21.38 -20.11
N GLN A 190 32.91 -20.89 -19.83
CA GLN A 190 33.16 -20.09 -18.63
C GLN A 190 32.35 -18.79 -18.63
N THR A 191 32.29 -18.10 -19.77
CA THR A 191 31.48 -16.88 -19.93
C THR A 191 30.00 -17.13 -19.66
N SER A 192 29.48 -18.29 -20.09
CA SER A 192 28.09 -18.70 -19.84
C SER A 192 27.82 -19.02 -18.38
N MET A 193 28.75 -19.73 -17.72
CA MET A 193 28.66 -20.04 -16.30
C MET A 193 28.68 -18.77 -15.46
N ASP A 194 29.53 -17.79 -15.82
CA ASP A 194 29.61 -16.50 -15.13
C ASP A 194 28.32 -15.69 -15.28
N ALA A 195 27.76 -15.64 -16.50
CA ALA A 195 26.47 -14.98 -16.76
C ALA A 195 25.31 -15.65 -15.98
N MET A 196 25.27 -16.98 -15.97
CA MET A 196 24.29 -17.74 -15.20
C MET A 196 24.41 -17.48 -13.69
N ASN A 197 25.64 -17.46 -13.16
CA ASN A 197 25.91 -17.18 -11.75
C ASN A 197 25.51 -15.74 -11.37
N ASP A 198 25.70 -14.76 -12.27
CA ASP A 198 25.24 -13.39 -12.07
C ASP A 198 23.69 -13.32 -12.06
N ILE A 199 23.02 -14.02 -12.98
CA ILE A 199 21.56 -14.05 -13.06
C ILE A 199 20.93 -14.75 -11.85
N VAL A 200 21.44 -15.91 -11.44
CA VAL A 200 20.97 -16.63 -10.24
C VAL A 200 21.13 -15.75 -9.00
N TRP A 201 22.27 -15.06 -8.87
CA TRP A 201 22.49 -14.13 -7.78
C TRP A 201 21.52 -12.95 -7.81
N MET A 202 21.18 -12.43 -8.99
CA MET A 202 20.17 -11.39 -9.13
C MET A 202 18.81 -11.91 -8.69
N VAL A 203 18.33 -13.04 -9.20
CA VAL A 203 16.97 -13.58 -8.92
C VAL A 203 16.75 -13.94 -7.44
N ASN A 204 17.80 -14.25 -6.68
CA ASN A 204 17.69 -14.66 -5.29
C ASN A 204 17.29 -13.49 -4.37
N THR A 205 16.09 -13.56 -3.78
CA THR A 205 15.54 -12.54 -2.86
C THR A 205 16.33 -12.38 -1.56
N ARG A 206 17.21 -13.32 -1.21
CA ARG A 206 18.14 -13.15 -0.08
C ARG A 206 19.18 -12.06 -0.34
N ASN A 207 19.41 -11.71 -1.61
CA ASN A 207 20.35 -10.67 -2.03
C ASN A 207 19.73 -9.28 -2.16
N ASP A 208 18.50 -9.07 -1.67
CA ASP A 208 17.78 -7.79 -1.83
C ASP A 208 18.40 -6.63 -1.03
N ARG A 209 19.21 -6.93 -0.01
CA ARG A 209 19.96 -5.92 0.75
C ARG A 209 21.17 -5.40 -0.02
N PHE A 210 21.38 -4.09 0.03
CA PHE A 210 22.53 -3.44 -0.62
C PHE A 210 23.87 -4.00 -0.14
N GLU A 211 23.96 -4.39 1.13
CA GLU A 211 25.14 -5.05 1.73
C GLU A 211 25.63 -6.26 0.92
N ASN A 212 24.72 -7.07 0.38
CA ASN A 212 25.09 -8.22 -0.43
C ASN A 212 25.72 -7.81 -1.77
N ILE A 213 25.28 -6.68 -2.34
CA ILE A 213 25.86 -6.09 -3.54
C ILE A 213 27.29 -5.64 -3.23
N ILE A 214 27.49 -4.95 -2.10
CA ILE A 214 28.82 -4.50 -1.65
C ILE A 214 29.79 -5.67 -1.48
N ASN A 215 29.36 -6.73 -0.79
CA ASN A 215 30.19 -7.91 -0.56
C ASN A 215 30.63 -8.54 -1.89
N ARG A 216 29.70 -8.64 -2.85
CA ARG A 216 30.02 -9.16 -4.19
C ARG A 216 30.93 -8.22 -4.98
N MET A 217 30.75 -6.90 -4.86
CA MET A 217 31.65 -5.91 -5.48
C MET A 217 33.08 -6.06 -4.96
N ARG A 218 33.23 -6.20 -3.63
CA ARG A 218 34.54 -6.40 -2.98
C ARG A 218 35.20 -7.69 -3.45
N GLN A 219 34.45 -8.79 -3.51
CA GLN A 219 34.95 -10.07 -4.01
C GLN A 219 35.42 -9.96 -5.46
N LEU A 220 34.61 -9.40 -6.36
CA LEU A 220 34.97 -9.25 -7.77
C LEU A 220 36.22 -8.37 -7.96
N ALA A 221 36.33 -7.26 -7.24
CA ALA A 221 37.50 -6.40 -7.32
C ALA A 221 38.77 -7.13 -6.85
N GLY A 222 38.70 -7.88 -5.74
CA GLY A 222 39.82 -8.69 -5.27
C GLY A 222 40.24 -9.74 -6.30
N GLU A 223 39.28 -10.52 -6.79
CA GLU A 223 39.54 -11.59 -7.76
C GLU A 223 40.13 -11.08 -9.08
N VAL A 224 39.68 -9.93 -9.58
CA VAL A 224 40.06 -9.43 -10.91
C VAL A 224 41.24 -8.46 -10.89
N LEU A 225 41.30 -7.54 -9.92
CA LEU A 225 42.28 -6.46 -9.90
C LEU A 225 43.54 -6.84 -9.12
N GLU A 226 43.41 -7.48 -7.95
CA GLU A 226 44.57 -7.86 -7.15
C GLU A 226 45.40 -8.94 -7.86
N THR A 227 44.74 -9.87 -8.56
CA THR A 227 45.42 -10.89 -9.41
C THR A 227 46.20 -10.27 -10.57
N LYS A 228 45.88 -9.02 -10.96
CA LYS A 228 46.60 -8.23 -11.96
C LYS A 228 47.62 -7.27 -11.35
N GLY A 229 47.80 -7.28 -10.02
CA GLY A 229 48.79 -6.47 -9.30
C GLY A 229 48.33 -5.06 -8.96
N TYR A 230 47.03 -4.76 -9.03
CA TYR A 230 46.50 -3.47 -8.57
C TYR A 230 46.28 -3.44 -7.06
N SER A 231 46.51 -2.28 -6.45
CA SER A 231 46.05 -1.96 -5.10
C SER A 231 44.64 -1.37 -5.15
N VAL A 232 43.68 -2.04 -4.51
CA VAL A 232 42.27 -1.63 -4.50
C VAL A 232 41.95 -0.87 -3.21
N HIS A 233 41.53 0.39 -3.35
CA HIS A 233 41.12 1.25 -2.24
C HIS A 233 39.60 1.41 -2.26
N LEU A 234 38.91 0.76 -1.33
CA LEU A 234 37.45 0.73 -1.25
C LEU A 234 36.96 1.66 -0.12
N SER A 235 36.16 2.67 -0.45
CA SER A 235 35.53 3.58 0.52
C SER A 235 34.02 3.56 0.35
N ILE A 236 33.30 3.07 1.36
CA ILE A 236 31.84 2.87 1.29
C ILE A 236 31.20 3.51 2.50
N ASP A 237 30.27 4.42 2.25
CA ASP A 237 29.45 5.04 3.26
C ASP A 237 28.49 4.03 3.91
N GLU A 238 28.52 3.91 5.24
CA GLU A 238 27.66 2.98 6.00
C GLU A 238 26.16 3.26 5.80
N ARG A 239 25.79 4.51 5.48
CA ARG A 239 24.41 4.91 5.22
C ARG A 239 23.80 4.16 4.02
N ILE A 240 24.62 3.63 3.13
CA ILE A 240 24.15 2.86 1.96
C ILE A 240 23.37 1.61 2.38
N ASN A 241 23.66 1.05 3.56
CA ASN A 241 23.00 -0.15 4.05
C ASN A 241 21.50 0.06 4.38
N SER A 242 21.02 1.30 4.52
CA SER A 242 19.59 1.57 4.74
C SER A 242 18.76 1.57 3.44
N TYR A 243 19.39 1.57 2.27
CA TYR A 243 18.71 1.59 0.99
C TYR A 243 18.46 0.17 0.46
N SER A 244 17.41 0.02 -0.35
CA SER A 244 17.12 -1.21 -1.06
C SER A 244 16.93 -0.90 -2.54
N LEU A 245 17.67 -1.60 -3.40
CA LEU A 245 17.45 -1.55 -4.84
C LEU A 245 16.46 -2.63 -5.25
N ASN A 246 15.56 -2.27 -6.16
CA ASN A 246 14.76 -3.29 -6.81
C ASN A 246 15.64 -4.20 -7.69
N MET A 247 15.08 -5.31 -8.14
CA MET A 247 15.78 -6.32 -8.93
C MET A 247 16.50 -5.75 -10.17
N GLU A 248 15.82 -4.87 -10.91
CA GLU A 248 16.34 -4.29 -12.16
C GLU A 248 17.40 -3.23 -11.88
N GLU A 249 17.23 -2.45 -10.82
CA GLU A 249 18.24 -1.50 -10.35
C GLU A 249 19.51 -2.22 -9.91
N ARG A 250 19.38 -3.29 -9.12
CA ARG A 250 20.50 -4.13 -8.70
C ARG A 250 21.25 -4.73 -9.89
N LYS A 251 20.53 -5.28 -10.88
CA LYS A 251 21.11 -5.80 -12.14
C LYS A 251 21.96 -4.75 -12.83
N ASN A 252 21.35 -3.61 -13.15
CA ASN A 252 21.99 -2.58 -13.95
C ASN A 252 23.17 -1.95 -13.20
N PHE A 253 23.02 -1.69 -11.91
CA PHE A 253 24.09 -1.18 -11.05
C PHE A 253 25.29 -2.14 -11.01
N TYR A 254 25.07 -3.41 -10.70
CA TYR A 254 26.15 -4.40 -10.61
C TYR A 254 26.84 -4.64 -11.96
N LEU A 255 26.08 -4.68 -13.06
CA LEU A 255 26.65 -4.83 -14.40
C LEU A 255 27.46 -3.61 -14.86
N ILE A 256 27.09 -2.39 -14.42
CA ILE A 256 27.91 -1.19 -14.64
C ILE A 256 29.24 -1.33 -13.89
N TYR A 257 29.18 -1.71 -12.61
CA TYR A 257 30.37 -1.94 -11.80
C TYR A 257 31.29 -3.01 -12.41
N LYS A 258 30.75 -4.20 -12.72
CA LYS A 258 31.51 -5.32 -13.29
C LYS A 258 32.22 -4.94 -14.59
N GLU A 259 31.53 -4.22 -15.47
CA GLU A 259 32.10 -3.76 -16.73
C GLU A 259 33.24 -2.74 -16.49
N ALA A 260 33.08 -1.81 -15.55
CA ALA A 260 34.13 -0.86 -15.19
C ALA A 260 35.40 -1.57 -14.64
N ILE A 261 35.23 -2.52 -13.72
CA ILE A 261 36.34 -3.32 -13.17
C ILE A 261 37.05 -4.12 -14.26
N ASN A 262 36.30 -4.77 -15.15
CA ASN A 262 36.87 -5.51 -16.27
C ASN A 262 37.63 -4.60 -17.25
N ASN A 263 37.11 -3.39 -17.51
CA ASN A 263 37.79 -2.42 -18.38
C ASN A 263 39.11 -1.95 -17.77
N ILE A 264 39.16 -1.71 -16.46
CA ILE A 264 40.41 -1.39 -15.76
C ILE A 264 41.41 -2.55 -15.89
N ALA A 265 40.97 -3.77 -15.60
CA ALA A 265 41.83 -4.96 -15.64
C ALA A 265 42.40 -5.23 -17.04
N LYS A 266 41.65 -4.92 -18.10
CA LYS A 266 42.05 -5.13 -19.49
C LYS A 266 42.91 -4.00 -20.06
N TYR A 267 42.60 -2.74 -19.73
CA TYR A 267 43.06 -1.58 -20.50
C TYR A 267 43.78 -0.50 -19.69
N ALA A 268 43.61 -0.43 -18.35
CA ALA A 268 44.15 0.71 -17.60
C ALA A 268 45.68 0.68 -17.48
N TRP A 269 46.30 -0.50 -17.31
CA TRP A 269 47.73 -0.65 -17.03
C TRP A 269 48.27 0.31 -15.95
N GLY A 270 47.51 0.46 -14.86
CA GLY A 270 47.85 1.27 -13.70
C GLY A 270 48.39 0.45 -12.52
N LYS A 271 48.42 1.08 -11.34
CA LYS A 271 48.79 0.44 -10.06
C LYS A 271 47.72 0.54 -9.00
N ASP A 272 46.87 1.56 -9.05
CA ASP A 272 45.89 1.87 -8.00
C ASP A 272 44.51 2.08 -8.60
N VAL A 273 43.51 1.57 -7.89
CA VAL A 273 42.10 1.74 -8.20
C VAL A 273 41.37 2.21 -6.95
N TRP A 274 40.65 3.32 -7.05
CA TRP A 274 39.80 3.85 -5.99
C TRP A 274 38.33 3.62 -6.35
N ILE A 275 37.62 2.95 -5.46
CA ILE A 275 36.18 2.67 -5.60
C ILE A 275 35.50 3.32 -4.42
N THR A 276 34.75 4.39 -4.69
CA THR A 276 34.05 5.17 -3.67
C THR A 276 32.55 5.12 -3.89
N MET A 277 31.82 4.92 -2.79
CA MET A 277 30.37 4.84 -2.76
C MET A 277 29.84 5.77 -1.67
N GLU A 278 29.06 6.76 -2.08
CA GLU A 278 28.54 7.83 -1.21
C GLU A 278 27.02 7.85 -1.24
N ALA A 279 26.39 8.11 -0.08
CA ALA A 279 24.96 8.35 0.04
C ALA A 279 24.69 9.77 0.55
N HIS A 280 23.92 10.53 -0.22
CA HIS A 280 23.46 11.87 0.15
C HIS A 280 21.94 11.96 -0.05
N HIS A 281 21.19 11.92 1.05
CA HIS A 281 19.72 11.88 1.02
C HIS A 281 19.20 10.75 0.13
N ASP A 282 18.48 11.03 -0.95
CA ASP A 282 17.93 9.99 -1.84
C ASP A 282 18.81 9.75 -3.07
N LEU A 283 20.08 10.20 -3.03
CA LEU A 283 21.02 10.07 -4.14
C LEU A 283 22.19 9.16 -3.74
N LEU A 284 22.40 8.10 -4.52
CA LEU A 284 23.59 7.27 -4.47
C LEU A 284 24.57 7.68 -5.57
N THR A 285 25.84 7.73 -5.20
CA THR A 285 26.95 8.05 -6.08
C THR A 285 28.01 6.94 -6.03
N LEU A 286 28.27 6.31 -7.17
CA LEU A 286 29.38 5.39 -7.39
C LEU A 286 30.46 6.10 -8.19
N ILE A 287 31.68 6.12 -7.65
CA ILE A 287 32.86 6.67 -8.31
C ILE A 287 33.91 5.56 -8.40
N ILE A 288 34.38 5.28 -9.61
CA ILE A 288 35.47 4.33 -9.87
C ILE A 288 36.56 5.08 -10.60
N LYS A 289 37.77 5.09 -10.04
CA LYS A 289 38.92 5.81 -10.58
C LYS A 289 40.14 4.91 -10.65
N ASP A 290 40.87 4.95 -11.76
CA ASP A 290 42.18 4.31 -11.93
C ASP A 290 43.27 5.34 -12.24
N ASN A 291 44.53 5.00 -11.96
CA ASN A 291 45.71 5.77 -12.35
C ASN A 291 46.40 5.27 -13.62
N GLY A 292 45.65 4.62 -14.50
CA GLY A 292 46.16 4.01 -15.72
C GLY A 292 46.54 4.98 -16.84
N ILE A 293 46.72 4.43 -18.03
CA ILE A 293 47.10 5.17 -19.24
C ILE A 293 46.00 6.12 -19.73
N GLY A 294 44.76 5.96 -19.29
CA GLY A 294 43.62 6.71 -19.81
C GLY A 294 43.44 6.57 -21.33
N PHE A 295 42.46 7.27 -21.89
CA PHE A 295 42.23 7.29 -23.34
C PHE A 295 41.60 8.62 -23.78
N ASP A 296 41.59 8.87 -25.08
CA ASP A 296 40.81 9.98 -25.65
C ASP A 296 39.39 9.50 -25.94
N PRO A 297 38.36 10.09 -25.30
CA PRO A 297 36.96 9.73 -25.57
C PRO A 297 36.54 9.85 -27.04
N LYS A 298 37.21 10.69 -27.83
CA LYS A 298 36.86 10.94 -29.24
C LYS A 298 37.40 9.88 -30.19
N THR A 299 38.43 9.14 -29.81
CA THR A 299 39.09 8.15 -30.68
C THR A 299 38.48 6.76 -30.57
N ILE A 300 37.73 6.47 -29.50
CA ILE A 300 37.04 5.18 -29.31
C ILE A 300 35.60 5.28 -29.83
N THR A 301 35.40 4.88 -31.08
CA THR A 301 34.07 4.83 -31.73
C THR A 301 33.44 3.43 -31.76
N ASN A 302 34.21 2.35 -31.53
CA ASN A 302 33.79 0.97 -31.78
C ASN A 302 33.68 0.06 -30.54
N GLY A 303 33.60 0.62 -29.33
CA GLY A 303 33.40 -0.16 -28.11
C GLY A 303 31.93 -0.19 -27.67
N ASN A 304 31.26 -1.35 -27.78
CA ASN A 304 29.90 -1.53 -27.25
C ASN A 304 29.81 -1.33 -25.72
N GLY A 305 30.94 -1.42 -25.00
CA GLY A 305 31.01 -1.27 -23.54
C GLY A 305 30.50 0.08 -23.03
N LEU A 306 30.95 1.21 -23.61
CA LEU A 306 30.53 2.55 -23.18
C LEU A 306 29.05 2.83 -23.47
N LEU A 307 28.55 2.34 -24.61
CA LEU A 307 27.13 2.42 -24.96
C LEU A 307 26.28 1.61 -23.97
N ASN A 308 26.72 0.39 -23.64
CA ASN A 308 26.05 -0.47 -22.67
C ASN A 308 26.03 0.16 -21.26
N LEU A 309 27.14 0.75 -20.82
CA LEU A 309 27.22 1.48 -19.54
C LEU A 309 26.22 2.64 -19.48
N ARG A 310 26.14 3.47 -20.54
CA ARG A 310 25.18 4.57 -20.61
C ARG A 310 23.73 4.09 -20.66
N SER A 311 23.45 3.05 -21.44
CA SER A 311 22.10 2.46 -21.54
C SER A 311 21.63 1.94 -20.19
N ARG A 312 22.49 1.22 -19.46
CA ARG A 312 22.19 0.71 -18.10
C ARG A 312 22.03 1.85 -17.09
N ALA A 313 22.84 2.91 -17.18
CA ALA A 313 22.68 4.08 -16.33
C ALA A 313 21.34 4.80 -16.57
N ASN A 314 20.92 4.90 -17.83
CA ASN A 314 19.60 5.43 -18.18
C ASN A 314 18.46 4.55 -17.65
N ALA A 315 18.63 3.22 -17.63
CA ALA A 315 17.66 2.30 -17.02
C ALA A 315 17.53 2.52 -15.50
N LEU A 316 18.59 2.95 -14.82
CA LEU A 316 18.58 3.42 -13.43
C LEU A 316 18.00 4.83 -13.26
N LYS A 317 17.61 5.50 -14.34
CA LYS A 317 17.29 6.94 -14.36
C LYS A 317 18.42 7.79 -13.77
N GLY A 318 19.67 7.32 -13.92
CA GLY A 318 20.86 7.93 -13.37
C GLY A 318 21.64 8.75 -14.40
N GLN A 319 22.51 9.61 -13.90
CA GLN A 319 23.49 10.34 -14.70
C GLN A 319 24.82 9.60 -14.68
N PHE A 320 25.35 9.30 -15.86
CA PHE A 320 26.64 8.66 -16.04
C PHE A 320 27.62 9.63 -16.67
N HIS A 321 28.75 9.86 -16.01
CA HIS A 321 29.82 10.72 -16.47
C HIS A 321 31.13 9.93 -16.52
N ILE A 322 31.94 10.19 -17.54
CA ILE A 322 33.28 9.61 -17.67
C ILE A 322 34.27 10.74 -17.92
N GLN A 323 35.34 10.77 -17.12
CA GLN A 323 36.47 11.66 -17.28
C GLN A 323 37.70 10.82 -17.54
N THR A 324 38.35 11.02 -18.68
CA THR A 324 39.60 10.33 -19.00
C THR A 324 40.43 11.22 -19.88
N SER A 325 41.75 11.06 -19.77
CA SER A 325 42.72 11.74 -20.63
C SER A 325 43.96 10.86 -20.75
N PRO A 326 44.63 10.85 -21.91
CA PRO A 326 45.89 10.12 -22.06
C PRO A 326 46.90 10.49 -20.97
N GLY A 327 47.44 9.49 -20.28
CA GLY A 327 48.39 9.58 -19.17
C GLY A 327 47.81 9.97 -17.80
N LYS A 328 46.48 10.16 -17.67
CA LYS A 328 45.84 10.64 -16.42
C LYS A 328 44.83 9.66 -15.81
N GLY A 329 44.78 8.42 -16.31
CA GLY A 329 43.81 7.42 -15.87
C GLY A 329 42.39 7.70 -16.35
N THR A 330 41.43 6.98 -15.77
CA THR A 330 40.00 7.13 -16.04
C THR A 330 39.20 7.20 -14.74
N GLU A 331 38.20 8.06 -14.72
CA GLU A 331 37.21 8.18 -13.66
C GLU A 331 35.81 8.01 -14.25
N ILE A 332 35.04 7.10 -13.68
CA ILE A 332 33.63 6.87 -13.98
C ILE A 332 32.81 7.29 -12.77
N LYS A 333 31.80 8.12 -12.99
CA LYS A 333 30.85 8.57 -11.97
C LYS A 333 29.42 8.25 -12.38
N LEU A 334 28.72 7.50 -11.54
CA LEU A 334 27.30 7.17 -11.69
C LEU A 334 26.54 7.77 -10.51
N ASN A 335 25.55 8.62 -10.79
CA ASN A 335 24.64 9.18 -9.79
C ASN A 335 23.21 8.73 -10.11
N PHE A 336 22.48 8.17 -9.14
CA PHE A 336 21.09 7.78 -9.34
C PHE A 336 20.28 7.91 -8.06
N LYS A 337 18.96 8.08 -8.20
CA LYS A 337 18.05 8.20 -7.07
C LYS A 337 17.57 6.83 -6.61
N VAL A 338 17.34 6.68 -5.31
CA VAL A 338 16.90 5.41 -4.68
C VAL A 338 15.60 5.58 -3.93
#